data_AF-A0A3B0TT39-F1
#
_entry.id   AF-A0A3B0TT39-F1
#
_cell.length_a   1.000
_cell.length_b   1.000
_cell.length_c   1.000
_cell.angle_alpha   90.00
_cell.angle_beta   90.00
_cell.angle_gamma   90.00
#
_symmetry.space_group_name_H-M   'P 1'
#
loop_
_entity.id
_entity.type
_entity.pdbx_description
1 polymer ?
#
loop_
_entity_poly.entity_id
_entity_poly.type
_entity_poly.pdbx_seq_one_letter_code
_entity_poly.pdbx_strand_id
1 'polypeptide(L)' 'GVAISNNGIELIDREFVSAIQEGREPNSSVAQCLPAMETLARIEAVIEKG' A
#
# COMPACT_ATOMS: atom_id res chain seq x y z
N GLY A 1 0.43 12.73 24.60
CA GLY A 1 -0.73 12.97 23.72
C GLY A 1 -0.31 12.57 22.33
N VAL A 2 -1.10 11.73 21.69
CA VAL A 2 -0.86 11.11 20.37
C VAL A 2 -0.34 12.17 19.38
N ALA A 3 0.80 11.88 18.74
CA ALA A 3 1.30 12.71 17.66
C ALA A 3 0.26 12.71 16.54
N ILE A 4 -0.40 13.84 16.32
CA ILE A 4 -1.19 14.09 15.12
C ILE A 4 -0.18 14.05 13.98
N SER A 5 -0.13 12.93 13.28
CA SER A 5 0.75 12.73 12.15
C SER A 5 0.11 13.46 10.98
N ASN A 6 0.58 14.68 10.75
CA ASN A 6 0.23 15.46 9.57
C ASN A 6 0.86 14.88 8.27
N ASN A 7 1.26 13.61 8.28
CA ASN A 7 1.95 12.89 7.22
C ASN A 7 1.05 11.78 6.66
N GLY A 8 1.24 11.48 5.37
CA GLY A 8 0.37 10.56 4.60
C GLY A 8 0.15 9.16 5.21
N ILE A 9 0.99 8.72 6.15
CA ILE A 9 0.85 7.43 6.84
C ILE A 9 -0.42 7.37 7.70
N GLU A 10 -0.74 8.42 8.48
CA GLU A 10 -1.96 8.38 9.31
C GLU A 10 -3.22 8.44 8.44
N LEU A 11 -3.17 9.13 7.31
CA LEU A 11 -4.28 9.14 6.34
C LEU A 11 -4.49 7.75 5.72
N ILE A 12 -3.40 7.02 5.41
CA ILE A 12 -3.46 5.65 4.93
C ILE A 12 -4.07 4.73 5.99
N ASP A 13 -3.64 4.83 7.25
CA ASP A 13 -4.15 3.98 8.32
C ASP A 13 -5.65 4.23 8.57
N ARG A 14 -6.09 5.49 8.57
CA ARG A 14 -7.50 5.85 8.73
C ARG A 14 -8.36 5.32 7.58
N GLU A 15 -7.89 5.47 6.34
CA GLU A 15 -8.59 4.95 5.16
C GLU A 15 -8.70 3.43 5.22
N PHE A 16 -7.59 2.75 5.54
CA PHE A 16 -7.53 1.30 5.60
C PHE A 16 -8.54 0.72 6.61
N VAL A 17 -8.60 1.29 7.82
CA VAL A 17 -9.54 0.83 8.85
C VAL A 17 -10.99 1.17 8.47
N SER A 18 -11.28 2.37 7.95
CA SER A 18 -12.63 2.75 7.50
C SER A 18 -13.13 1.85 6.37
N ALA A 19 -12.29 1.52 5.39
CA ALA A 19 -12.65 0.62 4.30
C ALA A 19 -13.06 -0.77 4.81
N ILE A 20 -12.31 -1.34 5.76
CA ILE A 20 -12.63 -2.63 6.39
C ILE A 20 -13.99 -2.56 7.12
N GLN A 21 -14.21 -1.51 7.91
CA GLN A 21 -15.46 -1.33 8.66
C GLN A 21 -16.67 -1.17 7.75
N GLU A 22 -16.49 -0.55 6.58
CA GLU A 22 -17.53 -0.33 5.58
C GLU A 22 -17.70 -1.51 4.60
N GLY A 23 -16.89 -2.58 4.73
CA GLY A 23 -16.92 -3.72 3.81
C GLY A 23 -16.47 -3.39 2.39
N ARG A 24 -15.69 -2.32 2.22
CA ARG A 24 -15.06 -1.92 0.96
C ARG A 24 -13.62 -2.45 0.92
N GLU A 25 -13.07 -2.57 -0.28
CA GLU A 25 -11.64 -2.83 -0.43
C GLU A 25 -10.83 -1.58 -0.05
N PRO A 26 -9.78 -1.70 0.81
CA PRO A 26 -8.87 -0.59 1.09
C PRO A 26 -8.04 -0.17 -0.12
N ASN A 27 -7.67 1.11 -0.22
CA ASN A 27 -6.79 1.59 -1.30
C ASN A 27 -5.39 0.97 -1.24
N SER A 28 -4.95 0.54 -0.05
CA SER A 28 -3.67 -0.15 0.17
C SER A 28 -3.84 -1.66 0.36
N SER A 29 -4.84 -2.28 -0.31
CA SER A 29 -5.01 -3.73 -0.28
C SER A 29 -3.84 -4.46 -0.96
N VAL A 30 -3.55 -5.68 -0.49
CA VAL A 30 -2.53 -6.53 -1.12
C VAL A 30 -2.87 -6.81 -2.59
N ALA A 31 -4.16 -6.96 -2.92
CA ALA A 31 -4.60 -7.19 -4.30
C ALA A 31 -4.29 -5.99 -5.20
N GLN A 32 -4.46 -4.76 -4.71
CA GLN A 32 -4.07 -3.55 -5.45
C GLN A 32 -2.54 -3.36 -5.51
N CYS A 33 -1.80 -3.79 -4.49
CA CYS A 33 -0.34 -3.69 -4.48
C CYS A 33 0.37 -4.74 -5.34
N LEU A 34 -0.24 -5.91 -5.56
CA LEU A 34 0.41 -7.05 -6.22
C LEU A 34 0.94 -6.73 -7.64
N PRO A 35 0.19 -6.07 -8.54
CA PRO A 35 0.70 -5.76 -9.89
C PRO A 35 1.94 -4.85 -9.89
N ALA A 36 2.02 -3.94 -8.91
CA ALA A 36 3.19 -3.09 -8.73
C ALA A 36 4.40 -3.93 -8.27
N MET A 37 4.20 -4.81 -7.29
CA MET A 37 5.25 -5.71 -6.80
C MET A 37 5.76 -6.67 -7.88
N GLU A 38 4.86 -7.22 -8.71
CA GLU A 38 5.26 -8.04 -9.86
C GLU A 38 6.09 -7.25 -10.89
N THR A 39 5.75 -5.97 -11.10
CA THR A 39 6.52 -5.10 -11.99
C THR A 39 7.91 -4.85 -11.44
N LEU A 40 8.03 -4.58 -10.14
CA LEU A 40 9.32 -4.42 -9.47
C LEU A 40 10.15 -5.71 -9.56
N ALA A 41 9.55 -6.88 -9.33
CA ALA A 41 10.23 -8.17 -9.48
C ALA A 41 10.75 -8.41 -10.90
N ARG A 42 9.99 -8.01 -11.94
CA ARG A 42 10.45 -8.09 -13.33
C ARG A 42 11.63 -7.15 -13.60
N ILE A 43 11.62 -5.95 -13.03
CA ILE A 43 12.71 -4.98 -13.18
C ILE A 43 13.97 -5.51 -12.50
N GLU A 44 13.85 -6.01 -11.28
CA GLU A 44 14.94 -6.63 -10.52
C GLU A 44 15.60 -7.76 -11.33
N ALA A 45 14.79 -8.67 -11.88
CA ALA A 45 15.28 -9.78 -12.69
C ALA A 45 15.98 -9.36 -14.00
N VAL A 46 15.71 -8.16 -14.52
CA VAL A 46 16.42 -7.57 -15.67
C VAL A 46 17.77 -6.99 -15.22
N ILE A 47 17.80 -6.33 -14.07
CA ILE A 47 19.02 -5.71 -13.53
C ILE A 47 20.04 -6.78 -13.12
N GLU A 48 19.63 -7.85 -12.45
CA GLU A 48 20.53 -8.91 -11.99
C GLU A 48 21.22 -9.70 -13.12
N LYS A 49 20.68 -9.65 -14.34
CA LYS A 49 21.20 -10.39 -15.50
C LYS A 49 22.18 -9.58 -16.36
N GLY A 50 22.37 -8.28 -16.07
CA GLY A 50 23.29 -7.39 -16.77
C GLY A 50 24.59 -7.18 -16.02
#